data_AF-A0A7C8ICG5-F1
#
_entry.id   AF-A0A7C8ICG5-F1
#
_cell.length_a   1.000
_cell.length_b   1.000
_cell.length_c   1.000
_cell.angle_alpha   90.00
_cell.angle_beta   90.00
_cell.angle_gamma   90.00
#
_symmetry.space_group_name_H-M   'P 1'
#
loop_
_entity.id
_entity.type
_entity.pdbx_description
1 polymer ?
#
loop_
_entity_poly.entity_id
_entity_poly.type
_entity_poly.pdbx_seq_one_letter_code
_entity_poly.pdbx_strand_id
1 'polypeptide(L)'
;MEAMRIPTRKPWQDSCTAQKKRIAQVVVYDPDAERAHAALLAEEGAPQEAEEACGVTWINALHNQGNDEYERWERKDLKFKRQKKALAEFNSEISKTIAAKHLYLIENKDTPHDRLTTLKKHLALSDATRQRDLIARYKGLQTPPRGRKVEE
;
A
#
# COMPACT_ATOMS: atom_id res chain seq x y z
N MET A 1 11.33 30.25 69.61
CA MET A 1 11.77 29.65 68.34
C MET A 1 11.66 28.15 68.49
N GLU A 2 10.50 27.60 68.13
CA GLU A 2 10.17 26.19 68.34
C GLU A 2 10.33 25.45 67.00
N ALA A 3 11.34 24.59 66.93
CA ALA A 3 11.66 23.84 65.71
C ALA A 3 10.61 22.73 65.50
N MET A 4 9.89 22.79 64.38
CA MET A 4 9.02 21.72 63.91
C MET A 4 9.82 20.43 63.72
N ARG A 5 9.58 19.42 64.57
CA ARG A 5 10.06 18.05 64.34
C ARG A 5 9.24 17.41 63.23
N ILE A 6 9.91 17.12 62.12
CA ILE A 6 9.35 16.35 61.00
C ILE A 6 9.26 14.87 61.44
N PRO A 7 8.11 14.19 61.29
CA PRO A 7 7.99 12.78 61.61
C PRO A 7 8.73 11.91 60.57
N THR A 8 9.67 11.08 61.02
CA THR A 8 10.59 10.30 60.18
C THR A 8 10.07 8.93 59.72
N ARG A 9 8.84 8.56 60.08
CA ARG A 9 8.22 7.29 59.65
C ARG A 9 6.91 7.53 58.92
N LYS A 10 6.79 6.92 57.74
CA LYS A 10 5.61 7.07 56.88
C LYS A 10 4.59 5.98 57.20
N PRO A 11 3.30 6.31 57.41
CA PRO A 11 2.28 5.41 57.98
C PRO A 11 1.96 4.16 57.14
N TRP A 12 2.32 4.13 55.85
CA TRP A 12 2.12 2.94 55.01
C TRP A 12 3.08 1.79 55.36
N GLN A 13 4.23 2.08 55.97
CA GLN A 13 5.23 1.07 56.30
C GLN A 13 4.72 0.13 57.40
N ASP A 14 3.96 0.65 58.36
CA ASP A 14 3.37 -0.16 59.43
C ASP A 14 2.23 -1.05 58.90
N SER A 15 1.48 -0.58 57.89
CA SER A 15 0.46 -1.36 57.17
C SER A 15 1.08 -2.54 56.40
N CYS A 16 2.17 -2.31 55.65
CA CYS A 16 2.88 -3.38 54.94
C CYS A 16 3.49 -4.42 55.89
N THR A 17 3.96 -4.00 57.06
CA THR A 17 4.59 -4.90 58.05
C THR A 17 3.52 -5.71 58.80
N ALA A 18 2.36 -5.11 59.07
CA ALA A 18 1.19 -5.80 59.64
C ALA A 18 0.58 -6.82 58.64
N GLN A 19 0.52 -6.48 57.35
CA GLN A 19 0.07 -7.39 56.30
C GLN A 19 0.99 -8.61 56.17
N LYS A 20 2.32 -8.40 56.20
CA LYS A 20 3.30 -9.49 56.16
C LYS A 20 3.20 -10.42 57.37
N LYS A 21 2.93 -9.90 58.57
CA LYS A 21 2.72 -10.73 59.77
C LYS A 21 1.41 -11.54 59.72
N ARG A 22 0.33 -10.99 59.15
CA ARG A 22 -0.93 -11.75 58.91
C ARG A 22 -0.73 -12.90 57.93
N ILE A 23 -0.02 -12.64 56.83
CA ILE A 23 0.24 -13.65 55.79
C ILE A 23 1.15 -14.77 56.33
N ALA A 24 2.10 -14.44 57.20
CA ALA A 24 2.98 -15.43 57.82
C ALA A 24 2.29 -16.33 58.87
N GLN A 25 1.08 -15.98 59.32
CA GLN A 25 0.41 -16.68 60.44
C GLN A 25 -0.70 -17.65 60.01
N VAL A 26 -0.98 -17.77 58.70
CA VAL A 26 -2.09 -18.59 58.17
C VAL A 26 -1.64 -19.89 57.49
N VAL A 27 -0.35 -20.17 57.39
CA VAL A 27 0.13 -21.43 56.80
C VAL A 27 0.42 -22.45 57.89
N VAL A 28 -0.62 -23.06 58.44
CA VAL A 28 -0.48 -24.41 59.02
C VAL A 28 -0.52 -25.37 57.84
N TYR A 29 0.65 -25.89 57.48
CA TYR A 29 0.81 -26.80 56.35
C TYR A 29 0.29 -28.19 56.74
N ASP A 30 -0.91 -28.53 56.26
CA ASP A 30 -1.45 -29.89 56.37
C ASP A 30 -1.27 -30.61 55.02
N PRO A 31 -0.31 -31.55 54.90
CA PRO A 31 0.04 -32.18 53.63
C PRO A 31 -1.06 -33.09 53.06
N ASP A 32 -2.03 -33.49 53.89
CA ASP A 32 -3.16 -34.33 53.47
C ASP A 32 -4.31 -33.50 52.87
N ALA A 33 -4.42 -32.21 53.22
CA ALA A 33 -5.40 -31.29 52.64
C ALA A 33 -5.04 -30.90 51.19
N GLU A 34 -3.75 -30.72 50.90
CA GLU A 34 -3.27 -30.46 49.52
C GLU A 34 -3.52 -31.66 48.60
N ARG A 35 -3.39 -32.89 49.11
CA ARG A 35 -3.67 -34.10 48.31
C ARG A 35 -5.16 -34.22 47.97
N ALA A 36 -6.05 -33.90 48.89
CA ALA A 36 -7.49 -33.89 48.62
C ALA A 36 -7.89 -32.79 47.62
N HIS A 37 -7.29 -31.60 47.75
CA HIS A 37 -7.54 -30.48 46.83
C HIS A 37 -6.92 -30.71 45.44
N ALA A 38 -5.76 -31.37 45.36
CA ALA A 38 -5.14 -31.79 44.11
C ALA A 38 -5.91 -32.93 43.43
N ALA A 39 -6.52 -33.83 44.19
CA ALA A 39 -7.39 -34.87 43.65
C ALA A 39 -8.69 -34.29 43.04
N LEU A 40 -9.26 -33.25 43.67
CA LEU A 40 -10.42 -32.53 43.11
C LEU A 40 -10.07 -31.79 41.80
N LEU A 41 -8.91 -31.14 41.74
CA LEU A 41 -8.45 -30.44 40.53
C LEU A 41 -8.05 -31.41 39.39
N ALA A 42 -7.66 -32.64 39.72
CA ALA A 42 -7.35 -33.67 38.72
C ALA A 42 -8.59 -34.21 38.00
N GLU A 43 -9.79 -34.15 38.62
CA GLU A 43 -11.04 -34.56 37.96
C GLU A 43 -11.66 -33.45 37.10
N GLU A 44 -11.32 -32.18 37.32
CA GLU A 44 -11.88 -31.03 36.58
C GLU A 44 -11.06 -30.62 35.33
N GLY A 45 -9.89 -31.23 35.09
CA GLY A 45 -8.87 -30.74 34.15
C GLY A 45 -9.10 -30.90 32.63
N ALA A 46 -10.32 -31.15 32.14
CA ALA A 46 -10.51 -31.56 30.73
C ALA A 46 -11.33 -30.62 29.80
N PRO A 47 -12.30 -29.79 30.23
CA PRO A 47 -13.11 -29.00 29.30
C PRO A 47 -12.58 -27.58 29.04
N GLN A 48 -11.84 -26.97 29.98
CA GLN A 48 -11.54 -25.53 29.94
C GLN A 48 -10.37 -25.16 29.02
N GLU A 49 -9.34 -26.01 28.92
CA GLU A 49 -8.20 -25.78 28.01
C GLU A 49 -8.59 -25.88 26.52
N ALA A 50 -9.62 -26.67 26.19
CA ALA A 50 -10.09 -26.84 24.83
C ALA A 50 -10.85 -25.60 24.32
N GLU A 51 -11.66 -24.96 25.18
CA GLU A 51 -12.37 -23.73 24.83
C GLU A 51 -11.43 -22.53 24.67
N GLU A 52 -10.39 -22.43 25.51
CA GLU A 52 -9.36 -21.39 25.40
C GLU A 52 -8.50 -21.57 24.14
N ALA A 53 -8.11 -22.81 23.81
CA ALA A 53 -7.43 -23.11 22.54
C ALA A 53 -8.30 -22.78 21.31
N CYS A 54 -9.60 -23.04 21.39
CA CYS A 54 -10.57 -22.66 20.35
C CYS A 54 -10.68 -21.12 20.20
N GLY A 55 -10.73 -20.39 21.31
CA GLY A 55 -10.76 -18.92 21.30
C GLY A 55 -9.50 -18.30 20.69
N VAL A 56 -8.31 -18.80 21.04
CA VAL A 56 -7.03 -18.32 20.50
C VAL A 56 -6.90 -18.61 19.00
N THR A 57 -7.34 -19.78 18.55
CA THR A 57 -7.33 -20.12 17.10
C THR A 57 -8.28 -19.26 16.29
N TRP A 58 -9.46 -18.93 16.82
CA TRP A 58 -10.41 -18.01 16.16
C TRP A 58 -9.90 -16.57 16.11
N ILE A 59 -9.29 -16.06 17.19
CA ILE A 59 -8.67 -14.73 17.22
C ILE A 59 -7.54 -14.63 16.18
N ASN A 60 -6.67 -15.63 16.11
CA ASN A 60 -5.59 -15.67 15.13
C ASN A 60 -6.14 -15.79 13.70
N ALA A 61 -7.20 -16.59 13.47
CA ALA A 61 -7.84 -16.69 12.17
C ALA A 61 -8.42 -15.36 11.69
N LEU A 62 -9.08 -14.60 12.57
CA LEU A 62 -9.57 -13.25 12.27
C LEU A 62 -8.43 -12.27 11.99
N HIS A 63 -7.35 -12.34 12.77
CA HIS A 63 -6.18 -11.49 12.57
C HIS A 63 -5.51 -11.78 11.21
N ASN A 64 -5.36 -13.06 10.87
CA ASN A 64 -4.82 -13.51 9.60
C ASN A 64 -5.73 -13.11 8.43
N GLN A 65 -7.06 -13.21 8.59
CA GLN A 65 -8.01 -12.78 7.58
C GLN A 65 -7.91 -11.27 7.30
N GLY A 66 -7.81 -10.44 8.35
CA GLY A 66 -7.59 -9.01 8.21
C GLY A 66 -6.27 -8.69 7.51
N ASN A 67 -5.20 -9.42 7.85
CA ASN A 67 -3.90 -9.29 7.19
C ASN A 67 -3.97 -9.68 5.70
N ASP A 68 -4.65 -10.78 5.36
CA ASP A 68 -4.82 -11.23 3.98
C ASP A 68 -5.60 -10.24 3.10
N GLU A 69 -6.57 -9.54 3.67
CA GLU A 69 -7.31 -8.49 2.98
C GLU A 69 -6.45 -7.24 2.76
N TYR A 70 -5.69 -6.83 3.77
CA TYR A 70 -4.73 -5.74 3.66
C TYR A 70 -3.65 -6.02 2.60
N GLU A 71 -3.03 -7.18 2.64
CA GLU A 71 -2.04 -7.65 1.65
C GLU A 71 -2.61 -7.73 0.23
N ARG A 72 -3.90 -8.08 0.09
CA ARG A 72 -4.59 -8.05 -1.21
C ARG A 72 -4.79 -6.63 -1.71
N TRP A 73 -5.16 -5.71 -0.84
CA TRP A 73 -5.30 -4.29 -1.18
C TRP A 73 -3.95 -3.69 -1.56
N GLU A 74 -2.89 -3.93 -0.78
CA GLU A 74 -1.55 -3.40 -1.04
C GLU A 74 -1.00 -3.89 -2.38
N ARG A 75 -1.20 -5.18 -2.72
CA ARG A 75 -0.84 -5.71 -4.04
C ARG A 75 -1.58 -5.02 -5.19
N LYS A 76 -2.86 -4.68 -5.01
CA LYS A 76 -3.65 -3.96 -6.03
C LYS A 76 -3.16 -2.51 -6.17
N ASP A 77 -2.94 -1.82 -5.06
CA ASP A 77 -2.43 -0.45 -5.05
C ASP A 77 -1.03 -0.37 -5.68
N LEU A 78 -0.13 -1.29 -5.34
CA LEU A 78 1.20 -1.36 -5.94
C LEU A 78 1.13 -1.60 -7.45
N LYS A 79 0.24 -2.48 -7.93
CA LYS A 79 0.00 -2.70 -9.36
C LYS A 79 -0.50 -1.43 -10.03
N PHE A 80 -1.46 -0.73 -9.43
CA PHE A 80 -1.99 0.52 -9.96
C PHE A 80 -0.92 1.61 -10.05
N LYS A 81 -0.11 1.79 -8.99
CA LYS A 81 1.03 2.71 -8.98
C LYS A 81 2.05 2.39 -10.06
N ARG A 82 2.37 1.10 -10.24
CA ARG A 82 3.27 0.64 -11.33
C ARG A 82 2.71 0.97 -12.71
N GLN A 83 1.42 0.69 -12.95
CA GLN A 83 0.76 1.02 -14.21
C GLN A 83 0.73 2.53 -14.47
N LYS A 84 0.39 3.34 -13.46
CA LYS A 84 0.38 4.80 -13.57
C LYS A 84 1.76 5.36 -13.89
N LYS A 85 2.81 4.83 -13.24
CA LYS A 85 4.21 5.19 -13.53
C LYS A 85 4.59 4.83 -14.96
N ALA A 86 4.28 3.61 -15.40
CA ALA A 86 4.55 3.16 -16.76
C ALA A 86 3.84 4.02 -17.82
N LEU A 87 2.58 4.43 -17.58
CA LEU A 87 1.86 5.33 -18.48
C LEU A 87 2.50 6.73 -18.56
N ALA A 88 2.97 7.27 -17.43
CA ALA A 88 3.66 8.56 -17.40
C ALA A 88 5.02 8.50 -18.12
N GLU A 89 5.77 7.42 -17.91
CA GLU A 89 7.03 7.15 -18.60
C GLU A 89 6.82 7.05 -20.11
N PHE A 90 5.83 6.27 -20.55
CA PHE A 90 5.47 6.14 -21.94
C PHE A 90 5.03 7.47 -22.58
N ASN A 91 4.28 8.31 -21.86
CA ASN A 91 3.95 9.67 -22.29
C ASN A 91 5.19 10.54 -22.51
N SER A 92 6.19 10.45 -21.62
CA SER A 92 7.46 11.15 -21.74
C SER A 92 8.27 10.63 -22.93
N GLU A 93 8.33 9.32 -23.14
CA GLU A 93 9.01 8.71 -24.29
C GLU A 93 8.38 9.16 -25.62
N ILE A 94 7.05 9.20 -25.70
CA ILE A 94 6.35 9.75 -26.86
C ILE A 94 6.85 11.17 -27.09
N SER A 95 6.78 12.08 -26.11
CA SER A 95 7.25 13.46 -26.27
C SER A 95 8.72 13.58 -26.70
N LYS A 96 9.59 12.67 -26.24
CA LYS A 96 11.03 12.66 -26.58
C LYS A 96 11.32 12.17 -28.01
N THR A 97 10.50 11.25 -28.52
CA THR A 97 10.74 10.60 -29.82
C THR A 97 10.21 11.40 -31.01
N ILE A 98 9.23 12.29 -30.79
CA ILE A 98 8.69 13.14 -31.86
C ILE A 98 9.65 14.29 -32.16
N ALA A 99 9.75 14.65 -33.44
CA ALA A 99 10.45 15.87 -33.83
C ALA A 99 9.80 17.12 -33.21
N ALA A 100 10.61 18.10 -32.81
CA ALA A 100 10.16 19.34 -32.16
C ALA A 100 9.03 20.05 -32.93
N LYS A 101 9.06 20.00 -34.26
CA LYS A 101 8.01 20.54 -35.15
C LYS A 101 6.61 19.97 -34.93
N HIS A 102 6.46 18.80 -34.30
CA HIS A 102 5.19 18.11 -34.11
C HIS A 102 4.69 18.15 -32.66
N LEU A 103 5.38 18.85 -31.75
CA LEU A 103 4.99 18.95 -30.34
C LEU A 103 3.60 19.56 -30.16
N TYR A 104 3.20 20.51 -31.00
CA TYR A 104 1.87 21.12 -30.97
C TYR A 104 0.72 20.09 -31.15
N LEU A 105 0.98 18.94 -31.78
CA LEU A 105 -0.03 17.90 -31.99
C LEU A 105 -0.37 17.13 -30.70
N ILE A 106 0.54 17.13 -29.73
CA ILE A 106 0.41 16.35 -28.48
C ILE A 106 0.17 17.20 -27.24
N GLU A 107 0.36 18.52 -27.32
CA GLU A 107 0.28 19.46 -26.19
C GLU A 107 -1.04 19.36 -25.41
N ASN A 108 -2.17 19.27 -26.12
CA ASN A 108 -3.52 19.21 -25.53
C ASN A 108 -4.01 17.79 -25.22
N LYS A 109 -3.12 16.78 -25.21
CA LYS A 109 -3.51 15.37 -25.02
C LYS A 109 -2.84 14.77 -23.80
N ASP A 110 -3.64 14.26 -22.88
CA ASP A 110 -3.14 13.64 -21.65
C ASP A 110 -2.87 12.15 -21.79
N THR A 111 -3.69 11.42 -22.54
CA THR A 111 -3.52 9.97 -22.65
C THR A 111 -2.49 9.61 -23.74
N PRO A 112 -1.62 8.62 -23.49
CA PRO A 112 -0.69 8.15 -24.52
C PRO A 112 -1.41 7.64 -25.78
N HIS A 113 -2.57 7.02 -25.61
CA HIS A 113 -3.40 6.52 -26.69
C HIS A 113 -3.83 7.65 -27.64
N ASP A 114 -4.33 8.76 -27.10
CA ASP A 114 -4.82 9.88 -27.93
C ASP A 114 -3.66 10.61 -28.62
N ARG A 115 -2.51 10.70 -27.95
CA ARG A 115 -1.26 11.17 -28.56
C ARG A 115 -0.90 10.33 -29.77
N LEU A 116 -0.80 9.00 -29.62
CA LEU A 116 -0.41 8.09 -30.70
C LEU A 116 -1.41 8.06 -31.85
N THR A 117 -2.72 8.03 -31.57
CA THR A 117 -3.73 8.02 -32.63
C THR A 117 -3.70 9.31 -33.44
N THR A 118 -3.39 10.44 -32.82
CA THR A 118 -3.25 11.71 -33.55
C THR A 118 -1.95 11.75 -34.36
N LEU A 119 -0.84 11.36 -33.75
CA LEU A 119 0.44 11.27 -34.47
C LEU A 119 0.32 10.34 -35.67
N LYS A 120 -0.37 9.20 -35.52
CA LYS A 120 -0.66 8.28 -36.63
C LYS A 120 -1.41 8.99 -37.76
N LYS A 121 -2.46 9.76 -37.46
CA LYS A 121 -3.23 10.50 -38.48
C LYS A 121 -2.39 11.52 -39.24
N HIS A 122 -1.45 12.20 -38.59
CA HIS A 122 -0.65 13.27 -39.20
C HIS A 122 0.65 12.79 -39.85
N LEU A 123 1.32 11.80 -39.27
CA LEU A 123 2.61 11.30 -39.72
C LEU A 123 2.47 10.13 -40.69
N ALA A 124 1.48 9.26 -40.48
CA ALA A 124 1.17 8.17 -41.39
C ALA A 124 -0.01 8.59 -42.28
N LEU A 125 0.31 9.26 -43.39
CA LEU A 125 -0.66 9.51 -44.45
C LEU A 125 -1.30 8.18 -44.85
N SER A 126 -2.62 8.09 -44.73
CA SER A 126 -3.38 6.97 -45.27
C SER A 126 -3.07 6.81 -46.76
N ASP A 127 -3.11 5.58 -47.26
CA ASP A 127 -2.82 5.28 -48.68
C ASP A 127 -3.61 6.16 -49.65
N ALA A 128 -4.88 6.45 -49.33
CA ALA A 128 -5.70 7.35 -50.14
C ALA A 128 -5.15 8.80 -50.16
N THR A 129 -4.68 9.31 -49.02
CA THR A 129 -4.09 10.66 -48.94
C THR A 129 -2.73 10.70 -49.63
N ARG A 130 -1.92 9.64 -49.48
CA ARG A 130 -0.65 9.47 -50.19
C ARG A 130 -0.85 9.45 -51.71
N GLN A 131 -1.86 8.73 -52.19
CA GLN A 131 -2.18 8.67 -53.61
C GLN A 131 -2.62 10.04 -54.16
N ARG A 132 -3.46 10.79 -53.43
CA ARG A 132 -3.86 12.15 -53.84
C ARG A 132 -2.66 13.10 -53.92
N ASP A 133 -1.75 13.05 -52.93
CA ASP A 133 -0.55 13.89 -52.92
C ASP A 133 0.39 13.54 -54.09
N LEU A 134 0.58 12.25 -54.38
CA LEU A 134 1.34 11.80 -55.55
C LEU A 134 0.75 12.29 -56.86
N ILE A 135 -0.58 12.19 -57.03
CA ILE A 135 -1.26 12.70 -58.22
C ILE A 135 -1.08 14.22 -58.34
N ALA A 136 -1.21 14.96 -57.24
CA ALA A 136 -1.03 16.41 -57.24
C ALA A 136 0.40 16.81 -57.64
N ARG A 137 1.42 16.16 -57.06
CA ARG A 137 2.83 16.37 -57.41
C ARG A 137 3.12 16.03 -58.87
N TYR A 138 2.59 14.90 -59.33
CA TYR A 138 2.75 14.47 -60.72
C TYR A 138 2.13 15.47 -61.71
N LYS A 139 0.91 15.95 -61.44
CA LYS A 139 0.26 17.00 -62.25
C LYS A 139 1.03 18.31 -62.20
N GLY A 140 1.60 18.66 -61.05
CA GLY A 140 2.46 19.83 -60.91
C GLY A 140 3.70 19.77 -61.79
N LEU A 141 4.34 18.59 -61.91
CA LEU A 141 5.49 18.37 -62.78
C LEU A 141 5.13 18.40 -64.27
N GLN A 142 3.93 17.93 -64.64
CA GLN A 142 3.43 18.05 -66.01
C GLN A 142 3.14 19.50 -66.41
N THR A 143 2.86 20.36 -65.43
CA THR A 143 2.57 21.77 -65.70
C THR A 143 3.91 22.51 -65.90
N PRO A 144 4.17 23.11 -67.07
CA PRO A 144 5.43 23.81 -67.30
C PRO A 144 5.60 24.95 -66.28
N PRO A 145 6.81 25.17 -65.75
CA PRO A 145 7.05 26.20 -64.74
C PRO A 145 6.68 27.56 -65.29
N ARG A 146 5.60 28.16 -64.77
CA ARG A 146 5.16 29.50 -65.15
C ARG A 146 6.21 30.51 -64.69
N GLY A 147 7.00 31.02 -65.64
CA GLY A 147 7.77 32.25 -65.49
C GLY A 147 9.17 32.14 -64.88
N ARG A 148 9.88 30.99 -64.98
CA ARG A 148 11.33 31.02 -64.80
C ARG A 148 11.95 31.64 -66.06
N LYS A 149 12.51 32.85 -65.95
CA LYS A 149 13.48 33.34 -66.93
C LYS A 149 14.65 32.36 -66.90
N VAL A 150 14.82 31.63 -67.99
CA VAL A 150 16.06 30.92 -68.27
C VAL A 150 17.03 32.03 -68.65
N GLU A 151 17.82 32.49 -67.69
CA GLU A 151 18.95 33.39 -67.98
C GLU A 151 19.94 32.55 -68.80
N GLU A 152 20.10 32.91 -70.06
CA GLU A 152 21.01 32.31 -71.05
C GLU A 152 22.36 33.03 -71.02
#